data_AF-A0AAN0JNE3-F1
#
_entry.id   AF-A0AAN0JNE3-F1
#
_cell.length_a   1.000
_cell.length_b   1.000
_cell.length_c   1.000
_cell.angle_alpha   90.00
_cell.angle_beta   90.00
_cell.angle_gamma   90.00
#
_symmetry.space_group_name_H-M   'P 1'
#
loop_
_entity.id
_entity.type
_entity.pdbx_description
1 polymer ?
#
loop_
_entity_poly.entity_id
_entity_poly.type
_entity_poly.pdbx_seq_one_letter_code
_entity_poly.pdbx_strand_id
1 'polypeptide(L)'
;MLIKRIRTYAQQCKACFKVYFKSGLLFCPNCGSKSMIKVLADVGKDGLIHYSSLSDKQFSHKGLRYSLPLPKGGRRPDQLLLSLAQRLTFCLPRSRNKPHPLDPDYISQSFPFSFNDVTSRGAQIAFRAGGGRGRVGGAWHRNPNQVRKKK
;
A
#
# COMPACT_ATOMS: atom_id res chain seq x y z
N MET A 1 10.72 -3.65 -35.19
CA MET A 1 11.72 -3.26 -34.18
C MET A 1 11.84 -4.38 -33.15
N LEU A 2 13.04 -4.90 -32.85
CA LEU A 2 13.23 -6.06 -31.94
C LEU A 2 13.83 -5.62 -30.60
N ILE A 3 13.18 -5.98 -29.49
CA ILE A 3 13.62 -5.62 -28.13
C ILE A 3 14.78 -6.53 -27.73
N LYS A 4 15.96 -5.94 -27.47
CA LYS A 4 17.20 -6.68 -27.18
C LYS A 4 17.44 -6.93 -25.68
N ARG A 5 16.86 -6.12 -24.81
CA ARG A 5 17.02 -6.19 -23.35
C ARG A 5 15.74 -5.71 -22.69
N ILE A 6 15.35 -6.34 -21.59
CA ILE A 6 14.16 -5.97 -20.83
C ILE A 6 14.59 -5.72 -19.39
N ARG A 7 14.25 -4.54 -18.85
CA ARG A 7 14.47 -4.18 -17.45
C ARG A 7 13.13 -4.01 -16.77
N THR A 8 12.88 -4.81 -15.74
CA THR A 8 11.63 -4.78 -14.98
C THR A 8 11.89 -4.83 -13.50
N TYR A 9 10.85 -4.58 -12.70
CA TYR A 9 10.94 -4.70 -11.25
C TYR A 9 10.26 -5.98 -10.78
N ALA A 10 10.96 -6.71 -9.94
CA ALA A 10 10.45 -7.86 -9.21
C ALA A 10 10.49 -7.60 -7.70
N GLN A 11 9.81 -8.44 -6.93
CA GLN A 11 9.86 -8.41 -5.48
C GLN A 11 10.58 -9.65 -4.93
N GLN A 12 11.61 -9.47 -4.12
CA GLN A 12 12.35 -10.54 -3.48
C GLN A 12 12.09 -10.54 -1.96
N CYS A 13 11.88 -11.72 -1.39
CA CYS A 13 11.77 -11.86 0.06
C CYS A 13 13.16 -11.85 0.71
N LYS A 14 13.39 -11.01 1.73
CA LYS A 14 14.66 -11.02 2.49
C LYS A 14 14.81 -12.20 3.45
N ALA A 15 13.73 -12.92 3.78
CA ALA A 15 13.79 -14.06 4.68
C ALA A 15 14.08 -15.38 3.95
N CYS A 16 13.34 -15.67 2.88
CA CYS A 16 13.45 -16.93 2.13
C CYS A 16 14.05 -16.78 0.73
N PHE A 17 14.52 -15.59 0.35
CA PHE A 17 15.19 -15.25 -0.92
C PHE A 17 14.43 -15.51 -2.23
N LYS A 18 13.21 -16.04 -2.17
CA LYS A 18 12.33 -16.25 -3.33
C LYS A 18 11.96 -14.93 -4.00
N VAL A 19 11.97 -14.93 -5.33
CA VAL A 19 11.64 -13.78 -6.19
C VAL A 19 10.25 -13.99 -6.81
N TYR A 20 9.48 -12.92 -6.89
CA TYR A 20 8.16 -12.89 -7.52
C TYR A 20 8.08 -11.71 -8.49
N PHE A 21 7.60 -11.97 -9.70
CA PHE A 21 7.34 -10.93 -10.71
C PHE A 21 6.00 -10.21 -10.51
N LYS A 22 5.15 -10.70 -9.61
CA LYS A 22 3.91 -10.02 -9.22
C LYS A 22 4.28 -8.76 -8.41
N SER A 23 3.77 -7.62 -8.84
CA SER A 23 3.92 -6.35 -8.13
C SER A 23 2.87 -6.22 -7.01
N GLY A 24 3.18 -5.42 -5.99
CA GLY A 24 2.22 -5.09 -4.92
C GLY A 24 2.10 -6.13 -3.80
N LEU A 25 2.94 -7.17 -3.76
CA LEU A 25 3.00 -8.11 -2.64
C LEU A 25 3.60 -7.41 -1.41
N LEU A 26 2.82 -7.35 -0.33
CA LEU A 26 3.29 -6.90 0.98
C LEU A 26 3.92 -8.04 1.78
N PHE A 27 3.36 -9.25 1.66
CA PHE A 27 3.81 -10.46 2.34
C PHE A 27 4.33 -11.46 1.33
N CYS A 28 5.36 -12.22 1.72
CA CYS A 28 5.84 -13.32 0.92
C CYS A 28 4.81 -14.46 0.92
N PRO A 29 4.38 -14.99 -0.23
CA PRO A 29 3.43 -16.10 -0.28
C PRO A 29 4.03 -17.44 0.20
N ASN A 30 5.37 -17.54 0.30
CA ASN A 30 6.03 -18.75 0.80
C ASN A 30 6.20 -18.76 2.32
N CYS A 31 6.82 -17.72 2.90
CA CYS A 31 7.12 -17.67 4.34
C CYS A 31 6.19 -16.76 5.15
N GLY A 32 5.24 -16.06 4.52
CA GLY A 32 4.27 -15.20 5.18
C GLY A 32 4.82 -13.90 5.78
N SER A 33 6.14 -13.69 5.79
CA SER A 33 6.76 -12.50 6.37
C SER A 33 6.58 -11.26 5.49
N LYS A 34 6.44 -10.10 6.15
CA LYS A 34 6.37 -8.78 5.50
C LYS A 34 7.77 -8.21 5.19
N SER A 35 8.56 -8.97 4.44
CA SER A 35 9.98 -8.68 4.17
C SER A 35 10.31 -8.61 2.66
N MET A 36 9.31 -8.28 1.85
CA MET A 36 9.45 -8.09 0.41
C MET A 36 10.19 -6.79 0.11
N ILE A 37 11.26 -6.88 -0.67
CA ILE A 37 12.00 -5.73 -1.22
C ILE A 37 11.83 -5.65 -2.73
N LYS A 38 11.94 -4.44 -3.28
CA LYS A 38 11.94 -4.21 -4.72
C LYS A 38 13.35 -4.46 -5.28
N VAL A 39 13.43 -5.24 -6.35
CA VAL A 39 14.69 -5.66 -7.01
C VAL A 39 14.57 -5.38 -8.50
N LEU A 40 15.67 -4.99 -9.14
CA LEU A 40 15.75 -4.84 -10.59
C LEU A 40 16.03 -6.20 -11.23
N ALA A 41 15.20 -6.59 -12.19
CA ALA A 41 15.37 -7.79 -12.99
C ALA A 41 15.73 -7.38 -14.43
N ASP A 42 16.98 -7.67 -14.81
CA ASP A 42 17.53 -7.39 -16.13
C ASP A 42 17.59 -8.69 -16.93
N VAL A 43 16.85 -8.76 -18.04
CA VAL A 43 16.84 -9.90 -18.96
C VAL A 43 17.66 -9.55 -20.21
N GLY A 44 18.76 -10.29 -20.40
CA GLY A 44 19.66 -10.15 -21.53
C GLY A 44 19.17 -10.87 -22.79
N LYS A 45 19.96 -10.80 -23.87
CA LYS A 45 19.68 -11.53 -25.12
C LYS A 45 19.81 -13.05 -24.94
N ASP A 46 20.66 -13.47 -24.01
CA ASP A 46 20.99 -14.87 -23.73
C ASP A 46 19.89 -15.56 -22.89
N GLY A 47 18.82 -14.84 -22.53
CA GLY A 47 17.74 -15.34 -21.68
C GLY A 47 18.08 -15.37 -20.18
N LEU A 48 19.31 -15.06 -19.80
CA LEU A 48 19.74 -14.97 -18.40
C LEU A 48 19.12 -13.75 -17.71
N ILE A 49 18.68 -13.97 -16.47
CA ILE A 49 18.07 -12.94 -15.62
C ILE A 49 19.06 -12.56 -14.52
N HIS A 50 19.46 -11.30 -14.51
CA HIS A 50 20.29 -10.73 -13.46
C HIS A 50 19.43 -9.92 -12.48
N TYR A 51 19.56 -10.24 -11.19
CA TYR A 51 18.86 -9.55 -10.12
C TYR A 51 19.80 -8.61 -9.39
N SER A 52 19.48 -7.31 -9.41
CA SER A 52 20.26 -6.28 -8.72
C SER A 52 19.42 -5.62 -7.62
N SER A 53 19.97 -5.57 -6.41
CA SER A 53 19.36 -4.80 -5.33
C SER A 53 19.38 -3.31 -5.70
N LEU A 54 18.26 -2.62 -5.51
CA LEU A 54 18.16 -1.17 -5.78
C LEU A 54 18.80 -0.31 -4.67
N SER A 55 19.10 -0.91 -3.53
CA SER A 55 19.68 -0.21 -2.40
C SER A 55 20.85 -1.02 -1.84
N ASP A 56 21.97 -0.32 -1.69
CA ASP A 56 23.15 -0.80 -0.97
C ASP A 56 22.99 -0.68 0.55
N LYS A 57 21.88 -0.08 1.00
CA LYS A 57 21.59 0.07 2.42
C LYS A 57 21.25 -1.29 3.01
N GLN A 58 21.95 -1.62 4.10
CA GLN A 58 21.61 -2.76 4.94
C GLN A 58 20.16 -2.62 5.45
N PHE A 59 19.47 -3.75 5.57
CA PHE A 59 18.09 -3.77 6.03
C PHE A 59 18.00 -3.27 7.48
N SER A 60 17.29 -2.16 7.69
CA SER A 60 17.16 -1.60 9.04
C SER A 60 16.07 -2.31 9.83
N HIS A 61 16.40 -2.76 11.03
CA HIS A 61 15.44 -3.33 11.98
C HIS A 61 14.69 -2.27 12.82
N LYS A 62 14.98 -0.98 12.61
CA LYS A 62 14.38 0.13 13.37
C LYS A 62 12.88 0.20 13.11
N GLY A 63 12.09 0.23 14.19
CA GLY A 63 10.63 0.37 14.14
C GLY A 63 9.85 -0.89 13.76
N LEU A 64 10.51 -2.04 13.63
CA LEU A 64 9.83 -3.32 13.43
C LEU A 64 9.23 -3.88 14.73
N ARG A 65 9.85 -3.58 15.88
CA ARG A 65 9.38 -4.00 17.22
C ARG A 65 8.69 -2.83 17.93
N TYR A 66 7.40 -3.00 18.23
CA TYR A 66 6.56 -2.07 18.97
C TYR A 66 5.41 -2.83 19.63
N SER A 67 4.77 -2.25 20.64
CA SER A 67 3.62 -2.86 21.30
C SER A 67 2.40 -2.86 20.37
N LEU A 68 1.80 -4.04 20.20
CA LEU A 68 0.56 -4.19 19.46
C LEU A 68 -0.63 -3.94 20.40
N PRO A 69 -1.72 -3.30 19.92
CA PRO A 69 -2.95 -3.21 20.68
C PRO A 69 -3.56 -4.60 20.87
N LEU A 70 -4.37 -4.76 21.93
CA LEU A 70 -5.10 -5.99 22.14
C LEU A 70 -6.02 -6.29 20.94
N PRO A 71 -6.16 -7.57 20.54
CA PRO A 71 -7.05 -7.95 19.45
C PRO A 71 -8.50 -7.59 19.81
N LYS A 72 -9.16 -6.80 18.95
CA LYS A 72 -10.55 -6.39 19.12
C LYS A 72 -11.41 -6.96 18.01
N GLY A 73 -12.59 -7.47 18.38
CA GLY A 73 -13.64 -7.89 17.45
C GLY A 73 -14.63 -6.77 17.12
N GLY A 74 -15.70 -7.13 16.41
CA GLY A 74 -16.81 -6.24 16.07
C GLY A 74 -16.79 -5.74 14.63
N ARG A 75 -17.73 -4.85 14.29
CA ARG A 75 -17.85 -4.31 12.92
C ARG A 75 -16.79 -3.27 12.57
N ARG A 76 -16.13 -2.68 13.57
CA ARG A 76 -15.19 -1.55 13.43
C ARG A 76 -13.94 -1.61 14.32
N PRO A 77 -13.22 -2.74 14.39
CA PRO A 77 -11.92 -2.76 15.04
C PRO A 77 -10.86 -2.05 14.17
N ASP A 78 -10.05 -1.18 14.78
CA ASP A 78 -8.83 -0.64 14.16
C ASP A 78 -7.78 -1.75 14.06
N GLN A 79 -7.92 -2.61 13.05
CA GLN A 79 -7.04 -3.77 12.86
C GLN A 79 -5.76 -3.39 12.10
N LEU A 80 -4.62 -3.71 12.70
CA LEU A 80 -3.33 -3.71 12.01
C LEU A 80 -3.28 -4.90 11.05
N LEU A 81 -2.69 -4.70 9.87
CA LEU A 81 -2.55 -5.73 8.86
C LEU A 81 -1.23 -6.49 9.09
N LEU A 82 -1.34 -7.67 9.69
CA LEU A 82 -0.22 -8.51 10.16
C LEU A 82 0.04 -9.73 9.24
N SER A 83 -0.97 -10.23 8.55
CA SER A 83 -0.86 -11.38 7.65
C SER A 83 -1.69 -11.21 6.38
N LEU A 84 -1.35 -11.99 5.34
CA LEU A 84 -2.08 -11.97 4.07
C LEU A 84 -3.52 -12.49 4.20
N ALA A 85 -3.73 -13.52 5.02
CA ALA A 85 -5.04 -14.16 5.23
C ALA A 85 -5.93 -13.42 6.24
N GLN A 86 -5.47 -12.30 6.80
CA GLN A 86 -6.23 -11.55 7.79
C GLN A 86 -7.50 -10.97 7.17
N ARG A 87 -8.65 -11.38 7.70
CA ARG A 87 -9.95 -10.83 7.33
C ARG A 87 -10.12 -9.45 7.96
N LEU A 88 -10.03 -8.40 7.16
CA LEU A 88 -10.39 -7.06 7.57
C LEU A 88 -11.92 -6.93 7.52
N THR A 89 -12.51 -6.37 8.57
CA THR A 89 -13.95 -6.14 8.66
C THR A 89 -14.43 -5.19 7.56
N PHE A 90 -15.62 -5.48 7.03
CA PHE A 90 -16.26 -4.81 5.89
C PHE A 90 -16.12 -3.28 5.93
N CYS A 91 -15.39 -2.77 4.94
CA CYS A 91 -15.32 -1.36 4.63
C CYS A 91 -16.51 -0.99 3.75
N LEU A 92 -17.30 0.01 4.15
CA LEU A 92 -18.32 0.58 3.27
C LEU A 92 -17.68 1.02 1.95
N PRO A 93 -18.38 0.86 0.81
CA PRO A 93 -17.88 1.32 -0.47
C PRO A 93 -17.60 2.82 -0.40
N ARG A 94 -16.52 3.22 -1.08
CA ARG A 94 -16.13 4.61 -1.20
C ARG A 94 -17.23 5.40 -1.91
N SER A 95 -17.59 6.57 -1.39
CA SER A 95 -18.22 7.61 -2.21
C SER A 95 -17.20 8.02 -3.28
N ARG A 96 -17.41 7.54 -4.50
CA ARG A 96 -16.49 7.67 -5.65
C ARG A 96 -16.89 8.82 -6.56
N ASN A 97 -17.40 9.91 -6.01
CA ASN A 97 -17.73 11.08 -6.80
C ASN A 97 -16.44 11.87 -7.03
N LYS A 98 -15.64 11.46 -8.02
CA LYS A 98 -14.54 12.25 -8.53
C LYS A 98 -14.92 12.71 -9.93
N PRO A 99 -15.22 13.99 -10.14
CA PRO A 99 -15.54 14.48 -11.46
C PRO A 99 -14.27 14.40 -12.32
N HIS A 100 -14.40 13.85 -13.51
CA HIS A 100 -13.31 13.83 -14.48
C HIS A 100 -13.53 14.98 -15.48
N PRO A 101 -12.56 15.92 -15.60
CA PRO A 101 -12.77 17.13 -16.41
C PRO A 101 -12.98 16.91 -17.91
N LEU A 102 -12.58 15.74 -18.44
CA LEU A 102 -12.75 15.41 -19.86
C LEU A 102 -14.02 14.59 -20.13
N ASP A 103 -14.84 14.34 -19.12
CA ASP A 103 -16.13 13.69 -19.35
C ASP A 103 -17.06 14.68 -20.06
N PRO A 104 -17.82 14.24 -21.08
CA PRO A 104 -18.71 15.14 -21.85
C PRO A 104 -19.76 15.81 -20.95
N ASP A 105 -20.20 15.12 -19.91
CA ASP A 105 -21.19 15.62 -18.96
C ASP A 105 -20.61 16.62 -17.95
N TYR A 106 -19.29 16.83 -17.92
CA TYR A 106 -18.64 17.74 -16.97
C TYR A 106 -19.11 19.19 -17.13
N ILE A 107 -19.36 19.64 -18.36
CA ILE A 107 -19.84 21.00 -18.67
C ILE A 107 -21.28 21.21 -18.15
N SER A 108 -22.08 20.14 -18.12
CA SER A 108 -23.46 20.17 -17.65
C SER A 108 -23.60 20.14 -16.13
N GLN A 109 -22.51 19.91 -15.40
CA GLN A 109 -22.53 19.89 -13.94
C GLN A 109 -22.73 21.31 -13.38
N SER A 110 -23.57 21.42 -12.35
CA SER A 110 -23.82 22.72 -11.70
C SER A 110 -22.59 23.29 -10.99
N PHE A 111 -21.63 22.44 -10.62
CA PHE A 111 -20.39 22.85 -9.96
C PHE A 111 -19.20 22.06 -10.50
N PRO A 112 -18.01 22.68 -10.64
CA PRO A 112 -16.81 22.03 -11.16
C PRO A 112 -16.18 21.01 -10.19
N PHE A 113 -16.61 21.01 -8.91
CA PHE A 113 -16.07 20.13 -7.88
C PHE A 113 -17.18 19.28 -7.26
N SER A 114 -16.87 18.03 -6.92
CA SER A 114 -17.78 17.16 -6.18
C SER A 114 -18.01 17.66 -4.76
N PHE A 115 -19.25 17.53 -4.28
CA PHE A 115 -19.57 17.73 -2.87
C PHE A 115 -18.91 16.69 -1.96
N ASN A 116 -18.45 17.15 -0.81
CA ASN A 116 -17.99 16.26 0.26
C ASN A 116 -19.19 15.72 1.03
N ASP A 117 -19.18 14.42 1.30
CA ASP A 117 -20.16 13.80 2.19
C ASP A 117 -19.85 14.14 3.65
N VAL A 118 -20.72 14.93 4.28
CA VAL A 118 -20.61 15.38 5.68
C VAL A 118 -21.69 14.75 6.56
N THR A 119 -22.82 14.34 5.97
CA THR A 119 -24.03 13.93 6.71
C THR A 119 -24.11 12.44 6.95
N SER A 120 -23.46 11.62 6.11
CA SER A 120 -23.59 10.17 6.24
C SER A 120 -22.98 9.65 7.55
N ARG A 121 -23.46 8.48 7.98
CA ARG A 121 -22.87 7.74 9.10
C ARG A 121 -21.37 7.51 8.89
N GLY A 122 -20.93 7.31 7.64
CA GLY A 122 -19.52 7.17 7.28
C GLY A 122 -18.70 8.43 7.61
N ALA A 123 -19.23 9.61 7.27
CA ALA A 123 -18.61 10.89 7.58
C ALA A 123 -18.47 11.11 9.10
N GLN A 124 -19.52 10.78 9.88
CA GLN A 124 -19.53 10.92 11.34
C GLN A 124 -18.49 10.05 12.05
N ILE A 125 -18.26 8.83 11.56
CA ILE A 125 -17.27 7.90 12.13
C ILE A 125 -15.85 8.25 11.67
N ALA A 126 -15.70 9.32 10.88
CA ALA A 126 -14.48 9.61 10.12
C ALA A 126 -14.01 8.39 9.33
N PHE A 127 -14.96 7.54 8.89
CA PHE A 127 -14.66 6.37 8.08
C PHE A 127 -14.08 6.85 6.77
N ARG A 128 -12.91 6.34 6.43
CA ARG A 128 -12.24 6.69 5.18
C ARG A 128 -12.09 5.44 4.36
N ALA A 129 -13.05 5.25 3.46
CA ALA A 129 -13.01 4.25 2.42
C ALA A 129 -11.77 4.48 1.55
N GLY A 130 -10.69 3.78 1.86
CA GLY A 130 -9.38 4.09 1.28
C GLY A 130 -8.74 5.29 1.95
N GLY A 131 -8.33 5.10 3.20
CA GLY A 131 -7.28 5.92 3.76
C GLY A 131 -7.75 7.15 4.50
N GLY A 132 -7.67 7.05 5.83
CA GLY A 132 -7.59 8.15 6.78
C GLY A 132 -6.72 9.30 6.28
N ARG A 133 -6.79 10.45 6.96
CA ARG A 133 -5.81 11.56 6.94
C ARG A 133 -4.42 10.96 7.32
N GLY A 134 -3.83 10.15 6.42
CA GLY A 134 -2.80 9.16 6.77
C GLY A 134 -2.53 8.03 5.75
N ARG A 135 -3.24 7.92 4.61
CA ARG A 135 -2.87 6.96 3.54
C ARG A 135 -2.67 7.53 2.14
N VAL A 136 -2.89 8.82 1.93
CA VAL A 136 -2.34 9.54 0.76
C VAL A 136 -1.82 10.85 1.32
N GLY A 137 -0.49 10.97 1.46
CA GLY A 137 0.19 12.12 2.07
C GLY A 137 0.59 11.92 3.54
N GLY A 138 1.86 11.58 3.78
CA GLY A 138 2.58 12.01 4.98
C GLY A 138 3.02 10.97 6.03
N ALA A 139 2.38 9.80 6.16
CA ALA A 139 2.59 8.91 7.31
C ALA A 139 3.07 7.48 7.00
N TRP A 140 3.47 7.17 5.76
CA TRP A 140 3.68 5.77 5.35
C TRP A 140 4.99 5.12 5.78
N HIS A 141 5.94 5.88 6.30
CA HIS A 141 7.28 5.38 6.61
C HIS A 141 7.81 5.83 7.96
N ARG A 142 6.93 6.22 8.88
CA ARG A 142 7.36 6.64 10.21
C ARG A 142 7.48 5.44 11.12
N ASN A 143 8.57 5.41 11.87
CA ASN A 143 8.77 4.45 12.94
C ASN A 143 7.73 4.70 14.04
N PRO A 144 6.93 3.70 14.46
CA PRO A 144 5.94 3.85 15.53
C PRO A 144 6.55 4.29 16.87
N ASN A 145 7.85 4.05 17.08
CA ASN A 145 8.57 4.44 18.28
C ASN A 145 9.09 5.89 18.23
N GLN A 146 8.80 6.64 17.15
CA GLN A 146 9.26 8.02 17.00
C GLN A 146 8.37 9.01 17.76
N VAL A 147 8.98 9.96 18.47
CA VAL A 147 8.28 11.03 19.20
C VAL A 147 7.38 11.85 18.27
N ARG A 148 6.18 12.17 18.73
CA ARG A 148 5.20 13.00 18.00
C ARG A 148 5.13 14.39 18.63
N LYS A 149 4.89 15.41 17.79
CA LYS A 149 4.58 16.75 18.29
C LYS A 149 3.31 16.70 19.12
N LYS A 150 3.35 17.29 20.32
CA LYS A 150 2.16 17.51 21.14
C LYS A 150 1.27 18.52 20.41
N LYS A 151 -0.04 18.25 20.37
CA LYS A 151 -1.04 19.15 19.81
C LYS A 151 -1.67 19.95 20.94
#